data_AF-A0A2E9H4M2-F1
#
_entry.id   AF-A0A2E9H4M2-F1
#
_cell.length_a   1.000
_cell.length_b   1.000
_cell.length_c   1.000
_cell.angle_alpha   90.00
_cell.angle_beta   90.00
_cell.angle_gamma   90.00
#
_symmetry.space_group_name_H-M   'P 1'
#
loop_
_entity.id
_entity.type
_entity.pdbx_description
1 polymer ?
#
loop_
_entity_poly.entity_id
_entity_poly.type
_entity_poly.pdbx_seq_one_letter_code
_entity_poly.pdbx_strand_id
1 'polypeptide(L)'
;MKLIIKLIAGIIAGICIGLFAPDWVSRLLLTFKGLFGQLLFFTIPLLILFFITSGIASLPSNSGRLLSKTLGVAYLSTITAGIIAFFVASIVVPMLSADAQSVNGSASATLEPFITLDIPPLMSVMSALALAFIFGLGIASTKAQQLKSLSDQGRDIIELLLGKVIIPLLPVYIAGVFTEMAVAGTVFETLKTFGIILVMAVVLHWVYITTMFIMAGIKSQQSPLKLIKNMLPAYFTALGTMSSAATIPVTLRSVKNNNVDDNVANFSVPLCATVHLAGSTITIVSCTVAVMVLHNALAIPSFFTVLPFIMMLGVVMLAAPGVPGGAVMSAVGLLGSMLGFGETAIALMIALYMAQDSFGTACNITGDGAIAVLIDDSNKG
;
A
#
# COMPACT_ATOMS: atom_id res chain seq x y z
N MET A 1 -14.32 0.41 8.08
CA MET A 1 -15.56 0.89 7.41
C MET A 1 -15.78 2.42 7.42
N LYS A 2 -15.70 3.14 8.56
CA LYS A 2 -16.00 4.61 8.58
C LYS A 2 -15.16 5.43 7.60
N LEU A 3 -13.91 5.05 7.34
CA LEU A 3 -13.01 5.77 6.43
C LEU A 3 -13.40 5.58 4.96
N ILE A 4 -13.62 4.34 4.50
CA ILE A 4 -14.06 4.05 3.12
C ILE A 4 -15.32 4.85 2.77
N ILE A 5 -16.32 4.89 3.67
CA ILE A 5 -17.54 5.67 3.46
C ILE A 5 -17.24 7.17 3.31
N LYS A 6 -16.34 7.71 4.14
CA LYS A 6 -15.92 9.12 4.04
C LYS A 6 -15.19 9.40 2.73
N LEU A 7 -14.35 8.48 2.25
CA LEU A 7 -13.63 8.64 0.97
C LEU A 7 -14.60 8.60 -0.21
N ILE A 8 -15.56 7.66 -0.21
CA ILE A 8 -16.63 7.62 -1.22
C ILE A 8 -17.45 8.92 -1.18
N ALA A 9 -17.81 9.40 0.01
CA ALA A 9 -18.51 10.68 0.15
C ALA A 9 -17.66 11.85 -0.38
N GLY A 10 -16.35 11.85 -0.15
CA GLY A 10 -15.41 12.84 -0.70
C GLY A 10 -15.36 12.79 -2.23
N ILE A 11 -15.28 11.61 -2.83
CA ILE A 11 -15.33 11.42 -4.29
C ILE A 11 -16.63 12.01 -4.86
N ILE A 12 -17.79 11.60 -4.32
CA ILE A 12 -19.10 12.07 -4.77
C ILE A 12 -19.22 13.59 -4.60
N ALA A 13 -18.82 14.12 -3.44
CA ALA A 13 -18.85 15.56 -3.18
C ALA A 13 -17.95 16.34 -4.15
N GLY A 14 -16.74 15.85 -4.40
CA GLY A 14 -15.80 16.45 -5.34
C GLY A 14 -16.37 16.53 -6.76
N ILE A 15 -16.98 15.45 -7.24
CA ILE A 15 -17.66 15.38 -8.54
C ILE A 15 -18.80 16.40 -8.59
N CYS A 16 -19.69 16.39 -7.60
CA CYS A 16 -20.83 17.32 -7.56
C CYS A 16 -20.38 18.79 -7.54
N ILE A 17 -19.33 19.10 -6.78
CA ILE A 17 -18.76 20.45 -6.72
C ILE A 17 -18.17 20.83 -8.09
N GLY A 18 -17.36 19.97 -8.70
CA GLY A 18 -16.72 20.30 -9.97
C GLY A 18 -17.70 20.40 -11.16
N LEU A 19 -18.83 19.70 -11.12
CA LEU A 19 -19.85 19.75 -12.19
C LEU A 19 -20.89 20.87 -12.02
N PHE A 20 -21.24 21.22 -10.78
CA PHE A 20 -22.41 22.07 -10.51
C PHE A 20 -22.13 23.30 -9.65
N ALA A 21 -21.03 23.34 -8.89
CA ALA A 21 -20.75 24.47 -8.02
C ALA A 21 -20.09 25.64 -8.78
N PRO A 22 -20.26 26.88 -8.30
CA PRO A 22 -19.53 28.03 -8.85
C PRO A 22 -18.02 27.88 -8.69
N ASP A 23 -17.25 28.48 -9.62
CA ASP A 23 -15.79 28.41 -9.67
C ASP A 23 -15.10 28.73 -8.33
N TRP A 24 -15.60 29.69 -7.57
CA TRP A 24 -14.98 30.06 -6.29
C TRP A 24 -15.02 28.93 -5.26
N VAL A 25 -16.06 28.07 -5.28
CA VAL A 25 -16.15 26.88 -4.41
C VAL A 25 -15.13 25.84 -4.84
N SER A 26 -15.04 25.59 -6.15
CA SER A 26 -14.07 24.66 -6.73
C SER A 26 -12.64 25.11 -6.43
N ARG A 27 -12.32 26.38 -6.62
CA ARG A 27 -11.01 26.97 -6.31
C ARG A 27 -10.65 26.90 -4.83
N LEU A 28 -11.63 27.01 -3.92
CA LEU A 28 -11.39 26.83 -2.49
C LEU A 28 -10.94 25.40 -2.17
N LEU A 29 -11.61 24.40 -2.74
CA LEU A 29 -11.20 22.99 -2.60
C LEU A 29 -9.84 22.71 -3.22
N LEU A 30 -9.55 23.27 -4.40
CA LEU A 30 -8.23 23.15 -5.05
C LEU A 30 -7.12 23.79 -4.21
N THR A 31 -7.42 24.89 -3.50
CA THR A 31 -6.48 25.52 -2.58
C THR A 31 -6.17 24.59 -1.40
N PHE A 32 -7.20 24.01 -0.79
CA PHE A 32 -7.00 23.01 0.26
C PHE A 32 -6.21 21.80 -0.26
N LYS A 33 -6.55 21.31 -1.47
CA LYS A 33 -5.85 20.21 -2.14
C LYS A 33 -4.35 20.47 -2.18
N GLY A 34 -3.93 21.58 -2.78
CA GLY A 34 -2.52 21.93 -2.92
C GLY A 34 -1.81 22.08 -1.58
N LEU A 35 -2.38 22.84 -0.63
CA LEU A 35 -1.76 23.04 0.69
C LEU A 35 -1.59 21.72 1.46
N PHE A 36 -2.61 20.86 1.44
CA PHE A 36 -2.56 19.57 2.11
C PHE A 36 -1.64 18.59 1.40
N GLY A 37 -1.62 18.61 0.05
CA GLY A 37 -0.69 17.85 -0.77
C GLY A 37 0.76 18.14 -0.39
N GLN A 38 1.12 19.42 -0.26
CA GLN A 38 2.47 19.85 0.15
C GLN A 38 2.84 19.32 1.55
N LEU A 39 1.92 19.39 2.52
CA LEU A 39 2.14 18.80 3.85
C LEU A 39 2.38 17.28 3.78
N LEU A 40 1.62 16.59 2.93
CA LEU A 40 1.76 15.15 2.71
C LEU A 40 3.15 14.85 2.13
N PHE A 41 3.55 15.54 1.06
CA PHE A 41 4.86 15.39 0.43
C PHE A 41 6.04 15.69 1.37
N PHE A 42 5.92 16.73 2.20
CA PHE A 42 6.91 17.05 3.21
C PHE A 42 7.07 15.94 4.27
N THR A 43 5.98 15.27 4.60
CA THR A 43 5.96 14.23 5.65
C THR A 43 6.51 12.89 5.16
N ILE A 44 6.48 12.59 3.86
CA ILE A 44 6.91 11.30 3.30
C ILE A 44 8.36 10.91 3.65
N PRO A 45 9.38 11.77 3.46
CA PRO A 45 10.74 11.41 3.82
C PRO A 45 10.90 11.11 5.31
N LEU A 46 10.13 11.78 6.17
CA LEU A 46 10.11 11.53 7.62
C LEU A 46 9.46 10.18 7.95
N LEU A 47 8.37 9.82 7.27
CA LEU A 47 7.74 8.50 7.38
C LEU A 47 8.77 7.42 7.10
N ILE A 48 9.42 7.51 5.96
CA ILE A 48 10.46 6.57 5.53
C ILE A 48 11.57 6.49 6.56
N LEU A 49 12.13 7.64 6.96
CA LEU A 49 13.24 7.68 7.90
C LEU A 49 12.89 6.98 9.22
N PHE A 50 11.82 7.41 9.89
CA PHE A 50 11.53 6.90 11.22
C PHE A 50 10.93 5.48 11.21
N PHE A 51 10.01 5.17 10.29
CA PHE A 51 9.42 3.83 10.23
C PHE A 51 10.45 2.77 9.80
N ILE A 52 11.24 3.03 8.76
CA ILE A 52 12.21 2.04 8.28
C ILE A 52 13.37 1.88 9.26
N THR A 53 13.90 2.97 9.83
CA THR A 53 14.93 2.85 10.87
C THR A 53 14.42 2.08 12.08
N SER A 54 13.25 2.43 12.63
CA SER A 54 12.66 1.75 13.78
C SER A 54 12.34 0.28 13.46
N GLY A 55 11.79 0.01 12.27
CA GLY A 55 11.45 -1.35 11.81
C GLY A 55 12.67 -2.25 11.71
N ILE A 56 13.74 -1.81 11.03
CA ILE A 56 14.99 -2.57 10.91
C ILE A 56 15.67 -2.74 12.28
N ALA A 57 15.70 -1.68 13.09
CA ALA A 57 16.33 -1.70 14.41
C ALA A 57 15.60 -2.61 15.42
N SER A 58 14.33 -2.94 15.18
CA SER A 58 13.51 -3.78 16.06
C SER A 58 13.54 -5.26 15.70
N LEU A 59 14.28 -5.67 14.66
CA LEU A 59 14.40 -7.07 14.27
C LEU A 59 15.13 -7.91 15.34
N PRO A 60 14.59 -9.07 15.76
CA PRO A 60 15.19 -9.90 16.82
C PRO A 60 16.59 -10.43 16.48
N SER A 61 17.57 -10.25 17.37
CA SER A 61 18.96 -10.72 17.13
C SER A 61 19.18 -12.23 17.39
N ASN A 62 18.30 -12.90 18.13
CA ASN A 62 18.54 -14.26 18.67
C ASN A 62 17.80 -15.41 17.94
N SER A 63 17.13 -15.14 16.81
CA SER A 63 16.35 -16.15 16.06
C SER A 63 16.84 -16.31 14.62
N GLY A 64 18.15 -16.18 14.39
CA GLY A 64 18.75 -15.95 13.08
C GLY A 64 18.22 -16.82 11.94
N ARG A 65 18.05 -18.14 12.14
CA ARG A 65 17.56 -19.05 11.08
C ARG A 65 16.06 -18.90 10.79
N LEU A 66 15.21 -18.82 11.82
CA LEU A 66 13.76 -18.67 11.61
C LEU A 66 13.43 -17.26 11.12
N LEU A 67 14.09 -16.23 11.65
CA LEU A 67 13.96 -14.85 11.21
C LEU A 67 14.35 -14.69 9.75
N SER A 68 15.56 -15.10 9.37
CA SER A 68 16.05 -14.98 7.99
C SER A 68 15.19 -15.77 7.00
N LYS A 69 14.73 -16.98 7.37
CA LYS A 69 13.81 -17.78 6.54
C LYS A 69 12.48 -17.06 6.36
N THR A 70 11.89 -16.52 7.43
CA THR A 70 10.61 -15.80 7.37
C THR A 70 10.71 -14.52 6.54
N LEU A 71 11.71 -13.68 6.81
CA LEU A 71 11.94 -12.45 6.06
C LEU A 71 12.24 -12.73 4.58
N GLY A 72 13.06 -13.73 4.29
CA GLY A 72 13.39 -14.13 2.92
C GLY A 72 12.16 -14.60 2.14
N VAL A 73 11.34 -15.47 2.74
CA VAL A 73 10.10 -15.94 2.12
C VAL A 73 9.09 -14.80 1.96
N ALA A 74 8.92 -13.94 2.96
CA ALA A 74 8.01 -12.79 2.89
C ALA A 74 8.42 -11.78 1.80
N TYR A 75 9.70 -11.45 1.71
CA TYR A 75 10.23 -10.55 0.70
C TYR A 75 10.06 -11.14 -0.71
N LEU A 76 10.49 -12.39 -0.92
CA LEU A 76 10.32 -13.06 -2.21
C LEU A 76 8.85 -13.17 -2.61
N SER A 77 7.96 -13.53 -1.69
CA SER A 77 6.52 -13.59 -1.94
C SER A 77 5.97 -12.25 -2.38
N THR A 78 6.35 -11.17 -1.70
CA THR A 78 5.92 -9.79 -2.01
C THR A 78 6.42 -9.34 -3.39
N ILE A 79 7.69 -9.57 -3.70
CA ILE A 79 8.27 -9.21 -5.02
C ILE A 79 7.63 -10.01 -6.15
N THR A 80 7.49 -11.33 -5.99
CA THR A 80 6.86 -12.18 -7.00
C THR A 80 5.40 -11.76 -7.22
N ALA A 81 4.66 -11.47 -6.16
CA ALA A 81 3.29 -10.96 -6.25
C ALA A 81 3.23 -9.64 -7.03
N GLY A 82 4.14 -8.70 -6.75
CA GLY A 82 4.25 -7.44 -7.49
C GLY A 82 4.59 -7.63 -8.97
N ILE A 83 5.53 -8.52 -9.29
CA ILE A 83 5.90 -8.82 -10.69
C ILE A 83 4.71 -9.40 -11.46
N ILE A 84 4.01 -10.38 -10.88
CA ILE A 84 2.81 -10.96 -11.50
C ILE A 84 1.73 -9.90 -11.68
N ALA A 85 1.47 -9.08 -10.66
CA ALA A 85 0.51 -7.99 -10.73
C ALA A 85 0.83 -6.99 -11.84
N PHE A 86 2.12 -6.67 -12.05
CA PHE A 86 2.57 -5.80 -13.14
C PHE A 86 2.27 -6.42 -14.50
N PHE A 87 2.60 -7.68 -14.74
CA PHE A 87 2.35 -8.33 -16.02
C PHE A 87 0.86 -8.43 -16.33
N VAL A 88 0.05 -8.84 -15.34
CA VAL A 88 -1.41 -8.93 -15.53
C VAL A 88 -1.99 -7.54 -15.78
N ALA A 89 -1.62 -6.53 -14.99
CA ALA A 89 -2.12 -5.17 -15.20
C ALA A 89 -1.68 -4.59 -16.54
N SER A 90 -0.45 -4.85 -17.00
CA SER A 90 0.07 -4.35 -18.28
C SER A 90 -0.64 -4.95 -19.49
N ILE A 91 -1.30 -6.11 -19.34
CA ILE A 91 -2.11 -6.74 -20.39
C ILE A 91 -3.56 -6.26 -20.27
N VAL A 92 -4.13 -6.34 -19.06
CA VAL A 92 -5.57 -6.12 -18.82
C VAL A 92 -5.94 -4.65 -18.90
N VAL A 93 -5.14 -3.75 -18.32
CA VAL A 93 -5.46 -2.31 -18.26
C VAL A 93 -5.55 -1.71 -19.68
N PRO A 94 -4.58 -1.91 -20.59
CA PRO A 94 -4.64 -1.30 -21.92
C PRO A 94 -5.79 -1.84 -22.79
N MET A 95 -6.15 -3.12 -22.63
CA MET A 95 -7.29 -3.72 -23.34
C MET A 95 -8.62 -3.09 -22.95
N LEU A 96 -8.71 -2.55 -21.74
CA LEU A 96 -9.93 -1.99 -21.18
C LEU A 96 -9.97 -0.45 -21.28
N SER A 97 -8.82 0.19 -21.52
CA SER A 97 -8.68 1.62 -21.81
C SER A 97 -8.61 1.95 -23.31
N ALA A 98 -8.67 0.95 -24.21
CA ALA A 98 -8.69 1.18 -25.66
C ALA A 98 -9.90 2.01 -26.13
N ASP A 99 -11.02 1.97 -25.40
CA ASP A 99 -12.18 2.85 -25.59
C ASP A 99 -12.00 4.25 -24.95
N ALA A 100 -10.99 4.42 -24.11
CA ALA A 100 -10.76 5.63 -23.31
C ALA A 100 -9.88 6.65 -24.05
N GLN A 101 -9.08 6.20 -25.02
CA GLN A 101 -8.22 7.07 -25.85
C GLN A 101 -8.96 7.90 -26.91
N SER A 102 -10.30 7.87 -26.96
CA SER A 102 -11.08 8.62 -27.94
C SER A 102 -11.51 10.02 -27.48
N VAL A 103 -10.89 10.61 -26.45
CA VAL A 103 -11.11 12.02 -26.08
C VAL A 103 -9.84 12.84 -26.37
N ASN A 104 -9.48 12.91 -27.64
CA ASN A 104 -8.69 14.04 -28.13
C ASN A 104 -9.61 15.25 -28.28
N GLY A 105 -9.28 16.32 -27.56
CA GLY A 105 -9.64 17.68 -27.98
C GLY A 105 -10.75 18.34 -27.18
N SER A 106 -10.35 19.09 -26.15
CA SER A 106 -10.60 20.53 -26.03
C SER A 106 -9.77 21.01 -24.84
N ALA A 107 -9.34 22.28 -24.82
CA ALA A 107 -8.69 22.84 -23.63
C ALA A 107 -9.60 22.60 -22.41
N SER A 108 -9.26 21.62 -21.58
CA SER A 108 -9.95 21.37 -20.32
C SER A 108 -9.88 22.66 -19.52
N ALA A 109 -11.02 23.14 -19.03
CA ALA A 109 -11.03 24.28 -18.13
C ALA A 109 -10.13 23.93 -16.94
N THR A 110 -9.06 24.69 -16.75
CA THR A 110 -8.17 24.55 -15.59
C THR A 110 -8.47 25.70 -14.65
N LEU A 111 -8.99 25.38 -13.48
CA LEU A 111 -9.16 26.34 -12.40
C LEU A 111 -7.89 26.39 -11.57
N GLU A 112 -7.35 27.59 -11.38
CA GLU A 112 -6.22 27.82 -10.49
C GLU A 112 -6.68 27.97 -9.04
N PRO A 113 -5.96 27.41 -8.05
CA PRO A 113 -6.24 27.65 -6.64
C PRO A 113 -6.09 29.15 -6.28
N PHE A 114 -6.64 29.56 -5.14
CA PHE A 114 -6.48 30.93 -4.63
C PHE A 114 -5.09 31.17 -4.03
N ILE A 115 -4.54 30.15 -3.40
CA ILE A 115 -3.23 30.20 -2.75
C ILE A 115 -2.42 29.02 -3.26
N THR A 116 -1.24 29.31 -3.77
CA THR A 116 -0.20 28.32 -4.05
C THR A 116 0.89 28.47 -3.02
N LEU A 117 1.34 27.35 -2.47
CA LEU A 117 2.46 27.29 -1.54
C LEU A 117 3.41 26.21 -2.05
N ASP A 118 4.70 26.47 -1.96
CA ASP A 118 5.73 25.51 -2.31
C ASP A 118 6.55 25.20 -1.06
N ILE A 119 6.16 24.14 -0.35
CA ILE A 119 6.92 23.63 0.79
C ILE A 119 7.78 22.49 0.24
N PRO A 120 9.09 22.70 0.02
CA PRO A 120 9.94 21.64 -0.48
C PRO A 120 10.05 20.51 0.57
N PRO A 121 10.10 19.24 0.15
CA PRO A 121 10.31 18.13 1.06
C PRO A 121 11.66 18.26 1.79
N LEU A 122 11.72 17.83 3.05
CA LEU A 122 12.94 17.94 3.87
C LEU A 122 14.18 17.31 3.21
N MET A 123 13.98 16.19 2.51
CA MET A 123 15.01 15.50 1.73
C MET A 123 14.36 14.64 0.66
N SER A 124 15.15 14.16 -0.31
CA SER A 124 14.63 13.21 -1.30
C SER A 124 14.25 11.87 -0.64
N VAL A 125 13.29 11.18 -1.24
CA VAL A 125 12.85 9.85 -0.79
C VAL A 125 14.01 8.84 -0.77
N MET A 126 14.89 8.90 -1.76
CA MET A 126 16.07 8.02 -1.85
C MET A 126 17.09 8.33 -0.75
N SER A 127 17.30 9.62 -0.44
CA SER A 127 18.15 10.02 0.69
C SER A 127 17.58 9.53 2.01
N ALA A 128 16.28 9.70 2.25
CA ALA A 128 15.61 9.21 3.45
C ALA A 128 15.74 7.69 3.58
N LEU A 129 15.56 6.94 2.49
CA LEU A 129 15.72 5.49 2.47
C LEU A 129 17.15 5.06 2.80
N ALA A 130 18.15 5.64 2.13
CA ALA A 130 19.55 5.32 2.39
C ALA A 130 19.93 5.60 3.85
N LEU A 131 19.50 6.76 4.38
CA LEU A 131 19.69 7.13 5.78
C LEU A 131 19.01 6.12 6.70
N ALA A 132 17.76 5.73 6.38
CA ALA A 132 16.99 4.82 7.21
C ALA A 132 17.64 3.44 7.34
N PHE A 133 18.23 2.94 6.25
CA PHE A 133 18.99 1.69 6.23
C PHE A 133 20.29 1.77 7.01
N ILE A 134 21.09 2.83 6.81
CA ILE A 134 22.35 3.03 7.52
C ILE A 134 22.10 3.06 9.03
N PHE A 135 21.14 3.88 9.48
CA PHE A 135 20.80 3.95 10.90
C PHE A 135 20.10 2.70 11.41
N GLY A 136 19.18 2.11 10.65
CA GLY A 136 18.46 0.90 11.08
C GLY A 136 19.40 -0.28 11.31
N LEU A 137 20.26 -0.58 10.33
CA LEU A 137 21.27 -1.64 10.44
C LEU A 137 22.36 -1.27 11.46
N GLY A 138 22.78 -0.01 11.49
CA GLY A 138 23.77 0.50 12.44
C GLY A 138 23.29 0.34 13.89
N ILE A 139 22.05 0.70 14.20
CA ILE A 139 21.43 0.54 15.53
C ILE A 139 21.34 -0.94 15.90
N ALA A 140 20.89 -1.79 14.97
CA ALA A 140 20.77 -3.23 15.21
C ALA A 140 22.13 -3.87 15.50
N SER A 141 23.17 -3.49 14.75
CA SER A 141 24.53 -4.04 14.88
C SER A 141 25.26 -3.53 16.13
N THR A 142 25.17 -2.23 16.42
CA THR A 142 25.86 -1.60 17.56
C THR A 142 25.08 -1.69 18.86
N LYS A 143 23.80 -2.09 18.81
CA LYS A 143 22.86 -2.11 19.94
C LYS A 143 22.68 -0.73 20.59
N ALA A 144 22.72 0.35 19.79
CA ALA A 144 22.59 1.73 20.24
C ALA A 144 21.17 2.05 20.74
N GLN A 145 20.91 1.78 22.03
CA GLN A 145 19.57 1.90 22.63
C GLN A 145 18.99 3.31 22.57
N GLN A 146 19.81 4.35 22.74
CA GLN A 146 19.35 5.74 22.69
C GLN A 146 18.86 6.12 21.28
N LEU A 147 19.60 5.72 20.25
CA LEU A 147 19.19 5.96 18.86
C LEU A 147 17.94 5.14 18.50
N LYS A 148 17.84 3.89 18.99
CA LYS A 148 16.61 3.10 18.83
C LYS A 148 15.40 3.83 19.44
N SER A 149 15.52 4.26 20.69
CA SER A 149 14.44 4.97 21.38
C SER A 149 14.06 6.28 20.67
N LEU A 150 15.04 7.01 20.15
CA LEU A 150 14.78 8.23 19.36
C LEU A 150 14.00 7.90 18.08
N SER A 151 14.43 6.87 17.35
CA SER A 151 13.75 6.44 16.13
C SER A 151 12.33 5.95 16.40
N ASP A 152 12.12 5.20 17.48
CA ASP A 152 10.79 4.72 17.90
C ASP A 152 9.87 5.90 18.29
N GLN A 153 10.36 6.86 19.08
CA GLN A 153 9.59 8.06 19.44
C GLN A 153 9.27 8.93 18.22
N GLY A 154 10.23 9.09 17.31
CA GLY A 154 9.99 9.78 16.04
C GLY A 154 8.91 9.08 15.21
N ARG A 155 8.95 7.74 15.12
CA ARG A 155 7.92 6.93 14.46
C ARG A 155 6.55 7.19 15.11
N ASP A 156 6.46 7.20 16.43
CA ASP A 156 5.20 7.44 17.16
C ASP A 156 4.61 8.83 16.88
N ILE A 157 5.45 9.87 16.81
CA ILE A 157 5.03 11.23 16.45
C ILE A 157 4.43 11.26 15.04
N ILE A 158 5.10 10.61 14.09
CA ILE A 158 4.63 10.57 12.70
C ILE A 158 3.37 9.69 12.57
N GLU A 159 3.27 8.60 13.34
CA GLU A 159 2.06 7.79 13.43
C GLU A 159 0.87 8.60 13.95
N LEU A 160 1.09 9.45 14.96
CA LEU A 160 0.07 10.35 15.48
C LEU A 160 -0.36 11.40 14.44
N LEU A 161 0.60 11.98 13.71
CA LEU A 161 0.33 12.90 12.60
C LEU A 161 -0.54 12.23 11.52
N LEU A 162 -0.19 10.99 11.12
CA LEU A 162 -0.98 10.21 10.18
C LEU A 162 -2.41 10.00 10.67
N GLY A 163 -2.57 9.44 11.87
CA GLY A 163 -3.86 9.03 12.41
C GLY A 163 -4.78 10.18 12.79
N LYS A 164 -4.23 11.31 13.25
CA LYS A 164 -5.01 12.45 13.78
C LYS A 164 -5.17 13.60 12.81
N VAL A 165 -4.27 13.75 11.84
CA VAL A 165 -4.28 14.89 10.91
C VAL A 165 -4.48 14.40 9.48
N ILE A 166 -3.57 13.57 8.95
CA ILE A 166 -3.58 13.21 7.53
C ILE A 166 -4.81 12.39 7.17
N ILE A 167 -5.03 11.24 7.83
CA ILE A 167 -6.15 10.33 7.52
C ILE A 167 -7.53 11.00 7.65
N PRO A 168 -7.81 11.80 8.69
CA PRO A 168 -9.09 12.51 8.79
C PRO A 168 -9.33 13.56 7.71
N LEU A 169 -8.27 14.17 7.17
CA LEU A 169 -8.33 15.20 6.13
C LEU A 169 -8.30 14.63 4.70
N LEU A 170 -7.86 13.38 4.51
CA LEU A 170 -7.84 12.69 3.22
C LEU A 170 -9.18 12.77 2.45
N PRO A 171 -10.37 12.61 3.05
CA PRO A 171 -11.64 12.76 2.32
C PRO A 171 -11.82 14.12 1.66
N VAL A 172 -11.37 15.20 2.30
CA VAL A 172 -11.47 16.57 1.75
C VAL A 172 -10.42 16.76 0.66
N TYR A 173 -9.22 16.21 0.84
CA TYR A 173 -8.18 16.21 -0.18
C TYR A 173 -8.64 15.49 -1.46
N ILE A 174 -9.21 14.29 -1.32
CA ILE A 174 -9.78 13.52 -2.44
C ILE A 174 -10.94 14.27 -3.08
N ALA A 175 -11.80 14.93 -2.31
CA ALA A 175 -12.83 15.79 -2.89
C ALA A 175 -12.22 16.86 -3.80
N GLY A 176 -11.11 17.50 -3.41
CA GLY A 176 -10.44 18.52 -4.22
C GLY A 176 -9.87 17.96 -5.52
N VAL A 177 -9.34 16.74 -5.48
CA VAL A 177 -8.83 16.02 -6.66
C VAL A 177 -9.98 15.70 -7.62
N PHE A 178 -11.09 15.17 -7.11
CA PHE A 178 -12.24 14.83 -7.95
C PHE A 178 -12.99 16.08 -8.46
N THR A 179 -12.93 17.20 -7.74
CA THR A 179 -13.35 18.51 -8.27
C THR A 179 -12.47 18.93 -9.45
N GLU A 180 -11.14 18.87 -9.32
CA GLU A 180 -10.20 19.17 -10.42
C GLU A 180 -10.54 18.36 -11.68
N MET A 181 -10.75 17.06 -11.52
CA MET A 181 -11.05 16.16 -12.63
C MET A 181 -12.43 16.37 -13.24
N ALA A 182 -13.43 16.69 -12.41
CA ALA A 182 -14.78 17.00 -12.88
C ALA A 182 -14.78 18.29 -13.71
N VAL A 183 -14.06 19.32 -13.25
CA VAL A 183 -13.86 20.57 -13.99
C VAL A 183 -13.10 20.31 -15.30
N ALA A 184 -12.10 19.43 -15.27
CA ALA A 184 -11.33 19.05 -16.45
C ALA A 184 -12.08 18.13 -17.44
N GLY A 185 -13.24 17.58 -17.04
CA GLY A 185 -14.06 16.68 -17.85
C GLY A 185 -13.61 15.21 -17.87
N THR A 186 -12.62 14.80 -17.07
CA THR A 186 -11.98 13.47 -17.13
C THR A 186 -12.49 12.48 -16.06
N VAL A 187 -13.42 12.92 -15.22
CA VAL A 187 -13.81 12.18 -14.00
C VAL A 187 -14.55 10.86 -14.28
N PHE A 188 -15.43 10.81 -15.26
CA PHE A 188 -16.24 9.62 -15.55
C PHE A 188 -15.41 8.48 -16.16
N GLU A 189 -14.49 8.81 -17.06
CA GLU A 189 -13.54 7.87 -17.64
C GLU A 189 -12.64 7.25 -16.56
N THR A 190 -12.19 8.09 -15.64
CA THR A 190 -11.39 7.66 -14.48
C THR A 190 -12.17 6.69 -13.60
N LEU A 191 -13.43 7.00 -13.26
CA LEU A 191 -14.28 6.12 -12.44
C LEU A 191 -14.57 4.77 -13.10
N LYS A 192 -14.79 4.73 -14.43
CA LYS A 192 -14.97 3.48 -15.19
C LYS A 192 -13.75 2.59 -15.02
N THR A 193 -12.57 3.16 -15.21
CA THR A 193 -11.30 2.44 -15.10
C THR A 193 -11.02 2.00 -13.65
N PHE A 194 -11.40 2.82 -12.66
CA PHE A 194 -11.27 2.49 -11.23
C PHE A 194 -12.00 1.20 -10.84
N GLY A 195 -13.25 1.04 -11.26
CA GLY A 195 -14.04 -0.15 -10.91
C GLY A 195 -13.42 -1.43 -11.45
N ILE A 196 -12.90 -1.38 -12.67
CA ILE A 196 -12.21 -2.50 -13.33
C ILE A 196 -10.95 -2.92 -12.55
N ILE A 197 -10.12 -1.94 -12.16
CA ILE A 197 -8.87 -2.19 -11.44
C ILE A 197 -9.14 -2.81 -10.08
N LEU A 198 -10.20 -2.36 -9.39
CA LEU A 198 -10.60 -2.92 -8.11
C LEU A 198 -10.95 -4.40 -8.25
N VAL A 199 -11.79 -4.75 -9.22
CA VAL A 199 -12.15 -6.15 -9.48
C VAL A 199 -10.91 -6.98 -9.83
N MET A 200 -10.05 -6.46 -10.72
CA MET A 200 -8.81 -7.13 -11.10
C MET A 200 -7.89 -7.39 -9.91
N ALA A 201 -7.70 -6.39 -9.04
CA ALA A 201 -6.84 -6.51 -7.86
C ALA A 201 -7.38 -7.54 -6.86
N VAL A 202 -8.70 -7.56 -6.60
CA VAL A 202 -9.33 -8.57 -5.73
C VAL A 202 -9.20 -9.98 -6.32
N VAL A 203 -9.36 -10.15 -7.64
CA VAL A 203 -9.12 -11.43 -8.30
C VAL A 203 -7.66 -11.86 -8.14
N LEU A 204 -6.71 -10.95 -8.35
CA LEU A 204 -5.29 -11.23 -8.16
C LEU A 204 -4.94 -11.60 -6.71
N HIS A 205 -5.58 -10.98 -5.72
CA HIS A 205 -5.43 -11.38 -4.31
C HIS A 205 -5.83 -12.84 -4.10
N TRP A 206 -6.97 -13.27 -4.63
CA TRP A 206 -7.43 -14.67 -4.50
C TRP A 206 -6.57 -15.66 -5.29
N VAL A 207 -6.08 -15.28 -6.47
CA VAL A 207 -5.11 -16.09 -7.23
C VAL A 207 -3.82 -16.26 -6.43
N TYR A 208 -3.30 -15.18 -5.85
CA TYR A 208 -2.12 -15.21 -4.99
C TYR A 208 -2.33 -16.09 -3.76
N ILE A 209 -3.42 -15.90 -3.01
CA ILE A 209 -3.78 -16.70 -1.83
C ILE A 209 -3.80 -18.18 -2.21
N THR A 210 -4.54 -18.52 -3.27
CA THR A 210 -4.70 -19.91 -3.72
C THR A 210 -3.35 -20.53 -4.08
N THR A 211 -2.50 -19.80 -4.79
CA THR A 211 -1.16 -20.26 -5.19
C THR A 211 -0.28 -20.53 -3.96
N MET A 212 -0.24 -19.59 -3.01
CA MET A 212 0.54 -19.74 -1.77
C MET A 212 0.09 -20.95 -0.95
N PHE A 213 -1.22 -21.18 -0.84
CA PHE A 213 -1.75 -22.33 -0.11
C PHE A 213 -1.60 -23.66 -0.84
N ILE A 214 -1.55 -23.67 -2.19
CA ILE A 214 -1.17 -24.86 -2.96
C ILE A 214 0.28 -25.24 -2.62
N MET A 215 1.21 -24.28 -2.67
CA MET A 215 2.62 -24.52 -2.31
C MET A 215 2.75 -24.99 -0.85
N ALA A 216 2.04 -24.34 0.07
CA ALA A 216 2.03 -24.71 1.49
C ALA A 216 1.45 -26.11 1.73
N GLY A 217 0.35 -26.45 1.04
CA GLY A 217 -0.30 -27.75 1.13
C GLY A 217 0.58 -28.88 0.59
N ILE A 218 1.26 -28.66 -0.54
CA ILE A 218 2.23 -29.62 -1.09
C ILE A 218 3.35 -29.88 -0.08
N LYS A 219 3.93 -28.84 0.53
CA LYS A 219 5.01 -28.98 1.51
C LYS A 219 4.53 -29.72 2.78
N SER A 220 3.38 -29.35 3.30
CA SER A 220 2.85 -29.87 4.58
C SER A 220 2.04 -31.16 4.43
N GLN A 221 1.87 -31.67 3.20
CA GLN A 221 0.97 -32.78 2.86
C GLN A 221 -0.47 -32.56 3.34
N GLN A 222 -0.92 -31.31 3.41
CA GLN A 222 -2.28 -30.93 3.79
C GLN A 222 -3.06 -30.43 2.56
N SER A 223 -4.39 -30.60 2.59
CA SER A 223 -5.25 -30.03 1.53
C SER A 223 -5.20 -28.49 1.54
N PRO A 224 -4.85 -27.83 0.42
CA PRO A 224 -4.86 -26.36 0.31
C PRO A 224 -6.21 -25.74 0.67
N LEU A 225 -7.31 -26.40 0.29
CA LEU A 225 -8.67 -25.94 0.59
C LEU A 225 -8.95 -25.95 2.10
N LYS A 226 -8.45 -26.97 2.83
CA LYS A 226 -8.56 -27.04 4.29
C LYS A 226 -7.77 -25.90 4.93
N LEU A 227 -6.55 -25.66 4.47
CA LEU A 227 -5.68 -24.60 4.98
C LEU A 227 -6.32 -23.21 4.80
N ILE A 228 -6.87 -22.92 3.61
CA ILE A 228 -7.59 -21.67 3.32
C ILE A 228 -8.84 -21.55 4.19
N LYS A 229 -9.64 -22.62 4.30
CA LYS A 229 -10.88 -22.62 5.10
C LYS A 229 -10.63 -22.22 6.55
N ASN A 230 -9.54 -22.71 7.14
CA ASN A 230 -9.14 -22.38 8.51
C ASN A 230 -8.72 -20.92 8.66
N MET A 231 -8.26 -20.26 7.59
CA MET A 231 -7.85 -18.84 7.59
C MET A 231 -9.01 -17.87 7.33
N LEU A 232 -10.18 -18.33 6.90
CA LEU A 232 -11.33 -17.46 6.63
C LEU A 232 -11.73 -16.55 7.80
N PRO A 233 -11.71 -16.98 9.09
CA PRO A 233 -11.97 -16.07 10.20
C PRO A 233 -11.01 -14.89 10.25
N ALA A 234 -9.72 -15.12 9.99
CA ALA A 234 -8.71 -14.06 9.92
C ALA A 234 -8.92 -13.16 8.69
N TYR A 235 -9.23 -13.74 7.53
CA TYR A 235 -9.57 -12.99 6.31
C TYR A 235 -10.72 -12.01 6.54
N PHE A 236 -11.85 -12.47 7.08
CA PHE A 236 -13.02 -11.62 7.31
C PHE A 236 -12.81 -10.62 8.45
N THR A 237 -12.00 -10.96 9.46
CA THR A 237 -11.60 -10.00 10.50
C THR A 237 -10.79 -8.87 9.90
N ALA A 238 -9.76 -9.18 9.10
CA ALA A 238 -8.93 -8.20 8.42
C ALA A 238 -9.74 -7.33 7.43
N LEU A 239 -10.70 -7.94 6.72
CA LEU A 239 -11.62 -7.23 5.83
C LEU A 239 -12.45 -6.18 6.60
N GLY A 240 -12.89 -6.51 7.81
CA GLY A 240 -13.67 -5.59 8.66
C GLY A 240 -12.82 -4.50 9.33
N THR A 241 -11.66 -4.89 9.89
CA THR A 241 -10.78 -4.00 10.67
C THR A 241 -9.90 -3.13 9.80
N MET A 242 -9.52 -3.59 8.60
CA MET A 242 -8.53 -2.94 7.72
C MET A 242 -7.19 -2.72 8.44
N SER A 243 -6.84 -3.61 9.39
CA SER A 243 -5.58 -3.56 10.12
C SER A 243 -5.01 -4.96 10.36
N SER A 244 -3.77 -5.16 9.93
CA SER A 244 -3.02 -6.40 10.18
C SER A 244 -2.79 -6.60 11.68
N ALA A 245 -2.34 -5.56 12.38
CA ALA A 245 -2.05 -5.60 13.81
C ALA A 245 -3.29 -5.98 14.65
N ALA A 246 -4.45 -5.39 14.34
CA ALA A 246 -5.70 -5.72 15.02
C ALA A 246 -6.17 -7.17 14.78
N THR A 247 -5.68 -7.82 13.73
CA THR A 247 -6.12 -9.16 13.33
C THR A 247 -5.21 -10.27 13.87
N ILE A 248 -4.02 -9.94 14.40
CA ILE A 248 -3.02 -10.89 14.92
C ILE A 248 -3.63 -12.01 15.80
N PRO A 249 -4.48 -11.72 16.81
CA PRO A 249 -5.02 -12.77 17.68
C PRO A 249 -5.85 -13.82 16.93
N VAL A 250 -6.63 -13.38 15.93
CA VAL A 250 -7.47 -14.26 15.10
C VAL A 250 -6.62 -15.03 14.11
N THR A 251 -5.61 -14.37 13.51
CA THR A 251 -4.64 -15.01 12.63
C THR A 251 -3.89 -16.12 13.35
N LEU A 252 -3.39 -15.85 14.56
CA LEU A 252 -2.64 -16.82 15.34
C LEU A 252 -3.46 -18.08 15.63
N ARG A 253 -4.74 -17.91 16.03
CA ARG A 253 -5.65 -19.04 16.23
C ARG A 253 -5.90 -19.83 14.94
N SER A 254 -6.05 -19.12 13.82
CA SER A 254 -6.29 -19.73 12.50
C SER A 254 -5.08 -20.54 12.01
N VAL A 255 -3.87 -20.02 12.23
CA VAL A 255 -2.60 -20.69 11.90
C VAL A 255 -2.36 -21.92 12.77
N LYS A 256 -2.64 -21.85 14.08
CA LYS A 256 -2.57 -23.03 14.96
C LYS A 256 -3.54 -24.13 14.54
N ASN A 257 -4.74 -23.77 14.06
CA ASN A 257 -5.69 -24.73 13.50
C ASN A 257 -5.20 -25.39 12.18
N ASN A 258 -4.17 -24.86 11.55
CA ASN A 258 -3.47 -25.49 10.41
C ASN A 258 -2.35 -26.45 10.84
N ASN A 259 -2.24 -26.79 12.13
CA ASN A 259 -1.21 -27.66 12.69
C ASN A 259 0.22 -27.14 12.46
N VAL A 260 0.40 -25.82 12.58
CA VAL A 260 1.72 -25.19 12.63
C VAL A 260 2.23 -25.24 14.07
N ASP A 261 3.51 -25.56 14.27
CA ASP A 261 4.14 -25.53 15.59
C ASP A 261 3.91 -24.19 16.30
N ASP A 262 3.61 -24.26 17.60
CA ASP A 262 3.21 -23.10 18.40
C ASP A 262 4.32 -22.03 18.44
N ASN A 263 5.60 -22.41 18.48
CA ASN A 263 6.70 -21.45 18.47
C ASN A 263 6.83 -20.78 17.10
N VAL A 264 6.67 -21.55 16.02
CA VAL A 264 6.67 -21.00 14.65
C VAL A 264 5.50 -20.04 14.46
N ALA A 265 4.30 -20.39 14.90
CA ALA A 265 3.11 -19.55 14.80
C ALA A 265 3.24 -18.27 15.63
N ASN A 266 3.65 -18.39 16.91
CA ASN A 266 3.81 -17.26 17.83
C ASN A 266 4.91 -16.28 17.36
N PHE A 267 5.92 -16.76 16.62
CA PHE A 267 6.97 -15.93 16.06
C PHE A 267 6.60 -15.31 14.71
N SER A 268 6.13 -16.13 13.76
CA SER A 268 5.97 -15.70 12.36
C SER A 268 4.74 -14.84 12.14
N VAL A 269 3.62 -15.10 12.81
CA VAL A 269 2.38 -14.34 12.59
C VAL A 269 2.54 -12.86 12.96
N PRO A 270 3.07 -12.48 14.15
CA PRO A 270 3.27 -11.06 14.46
C PRO A 270 4.30 -10.38 13.56
N LEU A 271 5.36 -11.11 13.17
CA LEU A 271 6.39 -10.59 12.27
C LEU A 271 5.80 -10.31 10.87
N CYS A 272 5.15 -11.32 10.27
CA CYS A 272 4.54 -11.22 8.94
C CYS A 272 3.44 -10.15 8.87
N ALA A 273 2.64 -9.98 9.94
CA ALA A 273 1.63 -8.93 10.00
C ALA A 273 2.19 -7.51 9.81
N THR A 274 3.51 -7.32 9.97
CA THR A 274 4.21 -6.07 9.68
C THR A 274 4.98 -6.14 8.36
N VAL A 275 5.73 -7.22 8.11
CA VAL A 275 6.71 -7.25 7.02
C VAL A 275 6.19 -7.82 5.69
N HIS A 276 5.04 -8.48 5.71
CA HIS A 276 4.52 -9.23 4.56
C HIS A 276 3.25 -8.57 4.02
N LEU A 277 3.42 -7.67 3.06
CA LEU A 277 2.35 -6.87 2.49
C LEU A 277 2.10 -7.18 1.00
N ALA A 278 2.06 -8.47 0.64
CA ALA A 278 1.91 -8.92 -0.74
C ALA A 278 0.60 -8.44 -1.41
N GLY A 279 -0.54 -8.50 -0.73
CA GLY A 279 -1.82 -7.98 -1.21
C GLY A 279 -1.80 -6.46 -1.41
N SER A 280 -1.13 -5.73 -0.51
CA SER A 280 -0.90 -4.29 -0.69
C SER A 280 -0.02 -4.01 -1.90
N THR A 281 1.05 -4.78 -2.08
CA THR A 281 1.95 -4.67 -3.24
C THR A 281 1.23 -4.98 -4.55
N ILE A 282 0.41 -6.05 -4.62
CA ILE A 282 -0.44 -6.34 -5.79
C ILE A 282 -1.29 -5.11 -6.12
N THR A 283 -1.95 -4.55 -5.11
CA THR A 283 -2.82 -3.38 -5.27
C THR A 283 -2.04 -2.17 -5.79
N ILE A 284 -0.94 -1.81 -5.12
CA ILE A 284 -0.12 -0.66 -5.49
C ILE A 284 0.40 -0.82 -6.92
N VAL A 285 0.98 -1.97 -7.27
CA VAL A 285 1.54 -2.17 -8.61
C VAL A 285 0.46 -2.17 -9.69
N SER A 286 -0.68 -2.82 -9.45
CA SER A 286 -1.81 -2.78 -10.39
C SER A 286 -2.38 -1.38 -10.58
N CYS A 287 -2.53 -0.60 -9.49
CA CYS A 287 -2.97 0.79 -9.56
C CYS A 287 -1.93 1.70 -10.23
N THR A 288 -0.64 1.46 -10.03
CA THR A 288 0.44 2.21 -10.69
C THR A 288 0.31 2.11 -12.20
N VAL A 289 0.19 0.89 -12.75
CA VAL A 289 0.03 0.68 -14.20
C VAL A 289 -1.22 1.40 -14.71
N ALA A 290 -2.32 1.29 -13.97
CA ALA A 290 -3.56 1.96 -14.31
C ALA A 290 -3.46 3.49 -14.34
N VAL A 291 -2.91 4.10 -13.29
CA VAL A 291 -2.77 5.55 -13.21
C VAL A 291 -1.84 6.04 -14.33
N MET A 292 -0.80 5.29 -14.67
CA MET A 292 0.06 5.62 -15.82
C MET A 292 -0.70 5.55 -17.15
N VAL A 293 -1.53 4.52 -17.37
CA VAL A 293 -2.35 4.44 -18.60
C VAL A 293 -3.38 5.56 -18.69
N LEU A 294 -3.98 5.96 -17.56
CA LEU A 294 -4.97 7.04 -17.50
C LEU A 294 -4.36 8.44 -17.66
N HIS A 295 -3.10 8.61 -17.26
CA HIS A 295 -2.38 9.87 -17.45
C HIS A 295 -1.58 9.80 -18.76
N ASN A 296 -2.11 10.40 -19.83
CA ASN A 296 -1.49 10.43 -21.17
C ASN A 296 -0.02 10.91 -21.23
N ALA A 297 0.51 11.51 -20.16
CA ALA A 297 1.90 11.92 -20.04
C ALA A 297 2.85 10.78 -19.58
N LEU A 298 2.33 9.63 -19.14
CA LEU A 298 3.11 8.53 -18.57
C LEU A 298 2.93 7.28 -19.45
N ALA A 299 3.92 6.98 -20.30
CA ALA A 299 3.92 5.70 -21.03
C ALA A 299 3.93 4.52 -20.05
N ILE A 300 3.28 3.40 -20.42
CA ILE A 300 3.40 2.17 -19.63
C ILE A 300 4.88 1.83 -19.51
N PRO A 301 5.43 1.84 -18.28
CA PRO A 301 6.84 1.65 -18.09
C PRO A 301 7.23 0.24 -18.53
N SER A 302 8.40 0.12 -19.16
CA SER A 302 8.96 -1.19 -19.48
C SER A 302 9.14 -2.01 -18.20
N PHE A 303 9.13 -3.34 -18.29
CA PHE A 303 9.39 -4.21 -17.14
C PHE A 303 10.68 -3.81 -16.41
N PHE A 304 11.74 -3.48 -17.15
CA PHE A 304 13.02 -3.07 -16.56
C PHE A 304 12.98 -1.70 -15.87
N THR A 305 12.02 -0.84 -16.22
CA THR A 305 11.78 0.44 -15.56
C THR A 305 11.03 0.25 -14.24
N VAL A 306 10.06 -0.69 -14.20
CA VAL A 306 9.25 -0.96 -12.99
C VAL A 306 9.95 -1.89 -12.01
N LEU A 307 10.82 -2.78 -12.48
CA LEU A 307 11.47 -3.77 -11.62
C LEU A 307 12.20 -3.14 -10.42
N PRO A 308 13.03 -2.07 -10.56
CA PRO A 308 13.63 -1.38 -9.42
C PRO A 308 12.58 -0.84 -8.45
N PHE A 309 11.47 -0.30 -8.95
CA PHE A 309 10.36 0.17 -8.13
C PHE A 309 9.73 -0.96 -7.32
N ILE A 310 9.45 -2.13 -7.93
CA ILE A 310 8.89 -3.29 -7.21
C ILE A 310 9.86 -3.78 -6.12
N MET A 311 11.16 -3.86 -6.45
CA MET A 311 12.21 -4.26 -5.49
C MET A 311 12.26 -3.30 -4.28
N MET A 312 12.29 -1.99 -4.55
CA MET A 312 12.26 -0.98 -3.49
C MET A 312 10.94 -0.95 -2.72
N LEU A 313 9.82 -1.24 -3.39
CA LEU A 313 8.52 -1.35 -2.75
C LEU A 313 8.51 -2.50 -1.74
N GLY A 314 9.02 -3.68 -2.12
CA GLY A 314 9.16 -4.80 -1.19
C GLY A 314 10.01 -4.45 0.05
N VAL A 315 11.08 -3.69 -0.16
CA VAL A 315 11.93 -3.15 0.91
C VAL A 315 11.14 -2.21 1.84
N VAL A 316 10.41 -1.25 1.29
CA VAL A 316 9.62 -0.29 2.06
C VAL A 316 8.48 -0.98 2.81
N MET A 317 7.87 -2.00 2.21
CA MET A 317 6.80 -2.78 2.82
C MET A 317 7.24 -3.53 4.09
N LEU A 318 8.53 -3.85 4.26
CA LEU A 318 9.03 -4.44 5.52
C LEU A 318 8.80 -3.55 6.74
N ALA A 319 8.66 -2.23 6.55
CA ALA A 319 8.49 -1.28 7.63
C ALA A 319 7.25 -0.40 7.49
N ALA A 320 6.36 -0.72 6.54
CA ALA A 320 5.12 0.01 6.39
C ALA A 320 4.20 -0.29 7.59
N PRO A 321 3.50 0.72 8.13
CA PRO A 321 2.64 0.51 9.29
C PRO A 321 1.43 -0.37 8.94
N GLY A 322 1.11 -1.32 9.82
CA GLY A 322 -0.05 -2.21 9.72
C GLY A 322 -1.40 -1.54 10.06
N VAL A 323 -1.58 -0.28 9.66
CA VAL A 323 -2.76 0.56 9.91
C VAL A 323 -3.44 0.93 8.58
N PRO A 324 -4.72 1.37 8.58
CA PRO A 324 -5.42 1.76 7.35
C PRO A 324 -4.63 2.77 6.50
N GLY A 325 -4.37 2.43 5.25
CA GLY A 325 -3.60 3.25 4.31
C GLY A 325 -2.09 3.25 4.52
N GLY A 326 -1.56 2.53 5.51
CA GLY A 326 -0.14 2.57 5.84
C GLY A 326 0.78 2.23 4.66
N ALA A 327 0.45 1.19 3.91
CA ALA A 327 1.27 0.76 2.78
C ALA A 327 1.30 1.77 1.64
N VAL A 328 0.16 2.36 1.25
CA VAL A 328 0.16 3.38 0.19
C VAL A 328 0.90 4.63 0.64
N MET A 329 0.73 5.06 1.90
CA MET A 329 1.44 6.21 2.46
C MET A 329 2.96 6.01 2.44
N SER A 330 3.44 4.80 2.73
CA SER A 330 4.85 4.44 2.59
C SER A 330 5.31 4.39 1.13
N ALA A 331 4.42 4.02 0.20
CA ALA A 331 4.74 3.91 -1.22
C ALA A 331 4.72 5.26 -1.98
N VAL A 332 4.00 6.29 -1.50
CA VAL A 332 3.86 7.59 -2.18
C VAL A 332 5.23 8.17 -2.58
N GLY A 333 6.21 8.08 -1.69
CA GLY A 333 7.56 8.57 -1.98
C GLY A 333 8.18 7.91 -3.20
N LEU A 334 8.08 6.58 -3.28
CA LEU A 334 8.62 5.81 -4.40
C LEU A 334 7.85 6.11 -5.69
N LEU A 335 6.53 6.25 -5.61
CA LEU A 335 5.68 6.61 -6.76
C LEU A 335 6.11 7.97 -7.35
N GLY A 336 6.35 8.96 -6.49
CA GLY A 336 6.84 10.27 -6.93
C GLY A 336 8.27 10.22 -7.46
N SER A 337 9.21 9.69 -6.67
CA SER A 337 10.64 9.81 -6.98
C SER A 337 11.16 8.84 -8.05
N MET A 338 10.56 7.65 -8.19
CA MET A 338 11.01 6.63 -9.14
C MET A 338 10.16 6.57 -10.41
N LEU A 339 8.86 6.88 -10.30
CA LEU A 339 7.93 6.81 -11.43
C LEU A 339 7.45 8.18 -11.91
N GLY A 340 7.87 9.26 -11.26
CA GLY A 340 7.54 10.63 -11.66
C GLY A 340 6.08 11.01 -11.40
N PHE A 341 5.39 10.35 -10.46
CA PHE A 341 4.01 10.68 -10.18
C PHE A 341 3.91 12.06 -9.54
N GLY A 342 3.18 12.97 -10.20
CA GLY A 342 2.80 14.26 -9.63
C GLY A 342 1.71 14.12 -8.57
N GLU A 343 1.32 15.25 -7.98
CA GLU A 343 0.31 15.31 -6.90
C GLU A 343 -1.01 14.62 -7.28
N THR A 344 -1.57 14.93 -8.44
CA THR A 344 -2.85 14.34 -8.90
C THR A 344 -2.75 12.83 -9.05
N ALA A 345 -1.67 12.31 -9.65
CA ALA A 345 -1.46 10.87 -9.81
C ALA A 345 -1.31 10.16 -8.44
N ILE A 346 -0.59 10.78 -7.49
CA ILE A 346 -0.46 10.27 -6.13
C ILE A 346 -1.80 10.26 -5.39
N ALA A 347 -2.61 11.31 -5.57
CA ALA A 347 -3.92 11.36 -4.96
C ALA A 347 -4.85 10.26 -5.50
N LEU A 348 -4.80 9.99 -6.81
CA LEU A 348 -5.51 8.88 -7.43
C LEU A 348 -5.04 7.54 -6.88
N MET A 349 -3.73 7.36 -6.69
CA MET A 349 -3.16 6.16 -6.06
C MET A 349 -3.69 5.96 -4.64
N ILE A 350 -3.70 7.02 -3.82
CA ILE A 350 -4.26 6.97 -2.47
C ILE A 350 -5.74 6.61 -2.51
N ALA A 351 -6.54 7.27 -3.36
CA ALA A 351 -7.97 7.00 -3.48
C ALA A 351 -8.26 5.55 -3.90
N LEU A 352 -7.60 5.08 -4.94
CA LEU A 352 -7.73 3.71 -5.47
C LEU A 352 -7.34 2.66 -4.43
N TYR A 353 -6.18 2.84 -3.80
CA TYR A 353 -5.70 1.91 -2.78
C TYR A 353 -6.66 1.84 -1.60
N MET A 354 -7.04 3.00 -1.07
CA MET A 354 -7.89 3.08 0.12
C MET A 354 -9.29 2.49 -0.10
N ALA A 355 -9.82 2.54 -1.32
CA ALA A 355 -11.10 1.92 -1.66
C ALA A 355 -11.10 0.39 -1.48
N GLN A 356 -9.93 -0.25 -1.57
CA GLN A 356 -9.80 -1.71 -1.53
C GLN A 356 -8.79 -2.24 -0.50
N ASP A 357 -8.19 -1.37 0.32
CA ASP A 357 -7.17 -1.73 1.30
C ASP A 357 -7.62 -2.87 2.23
N SER A 358 -8.91 -2.92 2.57
CA SER A 358 -9.49 -4.03 3.34
C SER A 358 -9.26 -5.42 2.68
N PHE A 359 -9.38 -5.53 1.35
CA PHE A 359 -9.10 -6.76 0.62
C PHE A 359 -7.60 -7.06 0.57
N GLY A 360 -6.78 -6.03 0.34
CA GLY A 360 -5.32 -6.16 0.39
C GLY A 360 -4.82 -6.62 1.76
N THR A 361 -5.35 -6.05 2.84
CA THR A 361 -5.06 -6.43 4.23
C THR A 361 -5.49 -7.87 4.51
N ALA A 362 -6.70 -8.26 4.07
CA ALA A 362 -7.17 -9.63 4.20
C ALA A 362 -6.28 -10.63 3.43
N CYS A 363 -5.79 -10.23 2.25
CA CYS A 363 -4.82 -11.00 1.47
C CYS A 363 -3.47 -11.13 2.18
N ASN A 364 -2.93 -10.05 2.77
CA ASN A 364 -1.69 -10.07 3.54
C ASN A 364 -1.78 -11.08 4.69
N ILE A 365 -2.77 -10.90 5.57
CA ILE A 365 -2.98 -11.75 6.75
C ILE A 365 -3.20 -13.22 6.40
N THR A 366 -3.90 -13.49 5.29
CA THR A 366 -4.13 -14.85 4.83
C THR A 366 -2.84 -15.47 4.28
N GLY A 367 -2.05 -14.66 3.55
CA GLY A 367 -0.71 -15.03 3.10
C GLY A 367 0.28 -15.29 4.24
N ASP A 368 0.18 -14.56 5.36
CA ASP A 368 0.99 -14.80 6.56
C ASP A 368 0.81 -16.22 7.09
N GLY A 369 -0.42 -16.72 7.06
CA GLY A 369 -0.72 -18.10 7.43
C GLY A 369 -0.11 -19.12 6.47
N ALA A 370 -0.08 -18.83 5.16
CA ALA A 370 0.61 -19.68 4.19
C ALA A 370 2.12 -19.68 4.43
N ILE A 371 2.72 -18.52 4.75
CA ILE A 371 4.15 -18.44 5.12
C ILE A 371 4.43 -19.27 6.38
N ALA A 372 3.60 -19.15 7.42
CA ALA A 372 3.76 -19.92 8.65
C ALA A 372 3.81 -21.43 8.38
N VAL A 373 2.92 -21.95 7.53
CA VAL A 373 2.94 -23.36 7.09
C VAL A 373 4.19 -23.67 6.25
N LEU A 374 4.59 -22.77 5.35
CA LEU A 374 5.76 -22.95 4.48
C LEU A 374 7.10 -22.92 5.22
N ILE A 375 7.21 -22.22 6.34
CA ILE A 375 8.45 -22.16 7.12
C ILE A 375 8.50 -23.21 8.23
N ASP A 376 7.36 -23.75 8.64
CA ASP A 376 7.30 -24.84 9.60
C ASP A 376 7.94 -26.11 9.05
N ASP A 377 8.84 -26.69 9.83
CA ASP A 377 9.57 -27.91 9.48
C ASP A 377 9.14 -29.10 10.36
N SER A 378 8.20 -28.90 11.30
CA SER A 378 7.65 -29.97 12.17
C SER A 378 6.86 -31.03 11.38
N ASN A 379 6.26 -30.63 10.26
CA ASN A 379 5.48 -31.50 9.37
C ASN A 379 6.34 -32.29 8.36
N LYS A 380 7.68 -32.38 8.55
CA LYS A 380 8.53 -33.30 7.79
C LYS A 380 8.47 -34.70 8.42
N GLY A 381 7.35 -35.38 8.20
CA GLY A 381 7.15 -36.81 8.45
C GLY A 381 7.30 -37.60 7.17
#